data_AF-A0A1Z8MWH2-F1
#
_entry.id   AF-A0A1Z8MWH2-F1
#
_cell.length_a   1.000
_cell.length_b   1.000
_cell.length_c   1.000
_cell.angle_alpha   90.00
_cell.angle_beta   90.00
_cell.angle_gamma   90.00
#
_symmetry.space_group_name_H-M   'P 1'
#
loop_
_entity.id
_entity.type
_entity.pdbx_description
1 polymer ?
#
loop_
_entity_poly.entity_id
_entity_poly.type
_entity_poly.pdbx_seq_one_letter_code
_entity_poly.pdbx_strand_id
1 'polypeptide(L)'
;MTISSNPPGAIVKVDDVEVGRTPVSTSFIYYGTRKIQLSKAGYETLTVLQPIPTPWYQWPGVDFFSEHFSPGKINDDRLFSYNMEQAIVVPTDQLLERAQELRQQSEVLEATELPLESLPVPGHALPSPLPPPPPVDNRLPL
;
A
#
# COMPACT_ATOMS: atom_id res chain seq x y z
N MET A 1 21.34 3.12 9.37
CA MET A 1 19.92 2.75 9.59
C MET A 1 19.84 1.27 9.88
N THR A 2 19.22 0.89 10.99
CA THR A 2 19.02 -0.50 11.39
C THR A 2 17.54 -0.83 11.30
N ILE A 3 17.20 -1.89 10.58
CA ILE A 3 15.83 -2.35 10.35
C ILE A 3 15.64 -3.66 11.11
N SER A 4 14.69 -3.66 12.03
CA SER A 4 14.26 -4.83 12.79
C SER A 4 12.79 -5.13 12.50
N SER A 5 12.41 -6.41 12.54
CA SER A 5 11.02 -6.82 12.40
C SER A 5 10.62 -7.80 13.49
N ASN A 6 9.34 -7.76 13.85
CA ASN A 6 8.69 -8.76 14.68
C ASN A 6 7.57 -9.41 13.85
N PRO A 7 7.71 -10.70 13.49
CA PRO A 7 8.78 -11.62 13.89
C PRO A 7 10.11 -11.38 13.14
N PRO A 8 11.26 -11.86 13.67
CA PRO A 8 12.57 -11.70 13.03
C PRO A 8 12.72 -12.58 11.78
N GLY A 9 13.73 -12.28 10.95
CA GLY A 9 14.05 -13.05 9.74
C GLY A 9 13.18 -12.71 8.51
N ALA A 10 12.51 -11.56 8.52
CA ALA A 10 11.80 -11.05 7.35
C ALA A 10 12.80 -10.55 6.29
N ILE A 11 12.50 -10.78 5.01
CA ILE A 11 13.27 -10.23 3.89
C ILE A 11 12.93 -8.75 3.77
N VAL A 12 13.97 -7.91 3.78
CA VAL A 12 13.87 -6.45 3.71
C VAL A 12 14.31 -5.97 2.34
N LYS A 13 13.45 -5.18 1.70
CA LYS A 13 13.76 -4.42 0.51
C LYS A 13 13.69 -2.93 0.81
N VAL A 14 14.70 -2.18 0.38
CA VAL A 14 14.75 -0.73 0.47
C VAL A 14 14.82 -0.19 -0.94
N ASP A 15 13.83 0.63 -1.33
CA ASP A 15 13.68 1.18 -2.68
C ASP A 15 13.78 0.11 -3.78
N ASP A 16 13.02 -0.98 -3.60
CA ASP A 16 12.97 -2.14 -4.50
C ASP A 16 14.26 -3.00 -4.56
N VAL A 17 15.31 -2.64 -3.81
CA VAL A 17 16.55 -3.42 -3.70
C VAL A 17 16.53 -4.26 -2.44
N GLU A 18 16.76 -5.58 -2.57
CA GLU A 18 16.88 -6.48 -1.43
C GLU A 18 18.19 -6.25 -0.68
N VAL A 19 18.07 -5.97 0.62
CA VAL A 19 19.21 -5.65 1.50
C VAL A 19 19.60 -6.86 2.34
N GLY A 20 18.64 -7.71 2.69
CA GLY A 20 18.89 -8.92 3.48
C GLY A 20 17.71 -9.28 4.39
N ARG A 21 18.00 -10.02 5.47
CA ARG A 21 17.00 -10.45 6.45
C ARG A 21 17.13 -9.70 7.77
N THR A 22 16.01 -9.39 8.43
CA THR A 22 16.02 -8.71 9.73
C THR A 22 16.63 -9.57 10.86
N PRO A 23 17.36 -8.95 11.80
CA PRO A 23 17.77 -7.55 11.82
C PRO A 23 18.90 -7.25 10.83
N VAL A 24 18.77 -6.18 10.03
CA VAL A 24 19.77 -5.76 9.03
C VAL A 24 20.14 -4.30 9.22
N SER A 25 21.43 -3.98 9.10
CA SER A 25 21.94 -2.61 9.15
C SER A 25 22.43 -2.19 7.77
N THR A 26 21.93 -1.06 7.27
CA THR A 26 22.33 -0.51 5.97
C THR A 26 22.73 0.97 6.08
N SER A 27 23.74 1.34 5.31
CA SER A 27 24.19 2.72 5.15
C SER A 27 23.26 3.45 4.17
N PHE A 28 22.73 4.61 4.56
CA PHE A 28 21.98 5.48 3.66
C PHE A 28 22.75 6.77 3.44
N ILE A 29 22.81 7.23 2.18
CA ILE A 29 23.53 8.47 1.81
C ILE A 29 22.56 9.63 1.56
N TYR A 30 21.34 9.36 1.07
CA TYR A 30 20.37 10.41 0.75
C TYR A 30 19.23 10.46 1.77
N TYR A 31 19.02 11.67 2.31
CA TYR A 31 17.87 12.09 3.12
C TYR A 31 16.61 12.19 2.24
N GLY A 32 15.44 11.93 2.82
CA GLY A 32 14.16 11.87 2.11
C GLY A 32 13.28 10.71 2.56
N THR A 33 12.25 10.39 1.78
CA THR A 33 11.35 9.27 2.07
C THR A 33 11.83 8.01 1.35
N ARG A 34 12.05 6.93 2.10
CA ARG A 34 12.48 5.63 1.58
C ARG A 34 11.34 4.64 1.61
N LYS A 35 11.20 3.83 0.56
CA LYS A 35 10.22 2.74 0.54
C LYS A 35 10.83 1.50 1.17
N ILE A 36 10.34 1.09 2.32
CA ILE A 36 10.78 -0.12 3.02
C ILE A 36 9.69 -1.17 2.87
N GLN A 37 10.05 -2.32 2.31
CA GLN A 37 9.15 -3.46 2.19
C GLN A 37 9.70 -4.64 2.99
N LEU A 38 8.86 -5.22 3.84
CA LEU A 38 9.17 -6.39 4.62
C LEU A 38 8.27 -7.54 4.18
N SER A 39 8.87 -8.67 3.83
CA SER A 39 8.15 -9.86 3.40
C SER A 39 8.63 -11.09 4.18
N LYS A 40 7.68 -11.91 4.63
CA LYS A 40 7.98 -13.13 5.37
C LYS A 40 6.89 -14.18 5.09
N ALA A 41 7.29 -15.44 4.96
CA ALA A 41 6.35 -16.54 4.77
C ALA A 41 5.36 -16.64 5.94
N GLY A 42 4.06 -16.70 5.63
CA GLY A 42 2.97 -16.73 6.63
C GLY A 42 2.60 -15.37 7.21
N TYR A 43 3.19 -14.27 6.73
CA TYR A 43 2.90 -12.91 7.16
C TYR A 43 2.54 -12.03 5.96
N GLU A 44 1.77 -10.99 6.22
CA GLU A 44 1.43 -9.99 5.22
C GLU A 44 2.67 -9.16 4.85
N THR A 45 2.77 -8.79 3.57
CA THR A 45 3.87 -7.94 3.09
C THR A 45 3.62 -6.51 3.55
N LEU A 46 4.47 -6.02 4.44
CA LEU A 46 4.37 -4.68 4.98
C LEU A 46 5.17 -3.70 4.12
N THR A 47 4.51 -2.71 3.53
CA THR A 47 5.15 -1.62 2.77
C THR A 47 4.98 -0.30 3.52
N VAL A 48 6.09 0.33 3.91
CA VAL A 48 6.11 1.59 4.67
C VAL A 48 6.96 2.62 3.95
N LEU A 49 6.44 3.84 3.84
CA LEU A 49 7.20 5.01 3.41
C LEU A 49 7.82 5.65 4.65
N GLN A 50 9.10 5.38 4.89
CA GLN A 50 9.83 5.90 6.05
C GLN A 50 10.47 7.25 5.71
N PRO A 51 9.99 8.38 6.26
CA PRO A 51 10.68 9.65 6.12
C PRO A 51 11.96 9.65 6.96
N ILE A 52 13.05 10.07 6.35
CA ILE A 52 14.36 10.33 6.97
C ILE A 52 14.58 11.86 6.85
N PRO A 53 14.26 12.63 7.91
CA PRO A 53 14.34 14.09 7.85
C PRO A 53 15.77 14.57 7.62
N THR A 54 15.92 15.62 6.82
CA THR A 54 17.21 16.30 6.62
C THR A 54 17.68 16.94 7.92
N PRO A 55 19.00 17.04 8.13
CA PRO A 55 19.53 17.69 9.31
C PRO A 55 19.15 19.17 9.39
N TRP A 56 18.94 19.66 10.60
CA TRP A 56 18.43 21.00 10.91
C TRP A 56 19.35 22.17 10.50
N TYR A 57 20.62 21.91 10.18
CA TYR A 57 21.63 22.92 9.82
C TYR A 57 21.57 23.41 8.35
N GLN A 58 20.59 22.98 7.56
CA GLN A 58 20.41 23.42 6.16
C GLN A 58 19.34 24.52 5.96
N TRP A 59 18.78 25.10 7.03
CA TRP A 59 17.82 26.20 6.92
C TRP A 59 18.50 27.56 6.66
N PRO A 60 18.07 28.35 5.66
CA PRO A 60 18.57 29.71 5.47
C PRO A 60 18.10 30.62 6.63
N GLY A 61 19.04 31.28 7.32
CA GLY A 61 18.76 32.20 8.45
C GLY A 61 19.47 31.87 9.77
N VAL A 62 20.21 30.76 9.86
CA VAL A 62 21.07 30.41 11.02
C VAL A 62 22.53 30.85 10.80
N ASP A 63 22.71 31.93 10.02
CA ASP A 63 23.99 32.36 9.42
C ASP A 63 25.00 32.96 10.42
N PHE A 64 24.68 33.01 11.72
CA PHE A 64 25.55 33.60 12.74
C PHE A 64 25.96 32.67 13.89
N PHE A 65 25.41 31.44 13.98
CA PHE A 65 25.75 30.49 15.06
C PHE A 65 26.26 29.12 14.55
N SER A 66 26.32 28.93 13.24
CA SER A 66 26.71 27.65 12.60
C SER A 66 28.22 27.46 12.47
N GLU A 67 29.03 28.53 12.49
CA GLU A 67 30.49 28.43 12.30
C GLU A 67 31.23 27.81 13.50
N HIS A 68 30.63 27.77 14.70
CA HIS A 68 31.35 27.36 15.92
C HIS A 68 30.98 25.98 16.46
N PHE A 69 29.91 25.32 15.98
CA PHE A 69 29.35 24.16 16.67
C PHE A 69 28.99 22.98 15.75
N SER A 70 29.97 22.42 15.05
CA SER A 70 30.39 21.01 15.19
C SER A 70 31.17 20.54 13.96
N PRO A 71 32.46 20.20 14.09
CA PRO A 71 33.20 19.46 13.09
C PRO A 71 33.02 17.96 13.36
N GLY A 72 32.13 17.31 12.60
CA GLY A 72 31.98 15.86 12.70
C GLY A 72 30.96 15.30 11.71
N LYS A 73 31.30 14.19 11.04
CA LYS A 73 30.32 13.36 10.33
C LYS A 73 29.30 12.87 11.35
N ILE A 74 28.11 13.43 11.36
CA ILE A 74 27.01 12.95 12.20
C ILE A 74 26.50 11.66 11.55
N ASN A 75 26.91 10.51 12.09
CA ASN A 75 26.35 9.21 11.70
C ASN A 75 24.99 9.07 12.40
N ASP A 76 23.91 9.02 11.62
CA ASP A 76 22.56 8.92 12.14
C ASP A 76 22.14 7.44 12.24
N ASP A 77 22.41 6.84 13.40
CA ASP A 77 22.10 5.45 13.71
C ASP A 77 20.66 5.31 14.22
N ARG A 78 19.70 5.30 13.29
CA ARG A 78 18.29 5.09 13.63
C ARG A 78 17.90 3.62 13.58
N LEU A 79 17.19 3.17 14.61
CA LEU A 79 16.55 1.86 14.67
C LEU A 79 15.07 1.98 14.29
N PHE A 80 14.66 1.29 13.24
CA PHE A 80 13.27 1.17 12.84
C PHE A 80 12.79 -0.25 13.13
N SER A 81 11.71 -0.36 13.91
CA SER A 81 11.11 -1.64 14.29
C SER A 81 9.71 -1.76 13.70
N TYR A 82 9.44 -2.86 12.99
CA TYR A 82 8.17 -3.10 12.31
C TYR A 82 7.50 -4.37 12.84
N ASN A 83 6.22 -4.30 13.16
CA ASN A 83 5.42 -5.48 13.49
C ASN A 83 4.69 -5.95 12.23
N MET A 84 4.83 -7.23 11.88
CA MET A 84 4.15 -7.82 10.73
C MET A 84 2.91 -8.59 11.19
N GLU A 85 1.82 -8.43 10.44
CA GLU A 85 0.57 -9.15 10.68
C GLU A 85 0.62 -10.53 10.00
N GLN A 86 -0.05 -11.51 10.58
CA GLN A 86 -0.11 -12.86 10.01
C GLN A 86 -1.03 -12.87 8.80
N ALA A 87 -0.58 -13.50 7.71
CA ALA A 87 -1.40 -13.65 6.53
C ALA A 87 -2.49 -14.70 6.80
N ILE A 88 -3.76 -14.30 6.74
CA ILE A 88 -4.88 -15.23 6.77
C ILE A 88 -4.95 -15.90 5.39
N VAL A 89 -4.48 -17.14 5.30
CA VAL A 89 -4.67 -17.95 4.08
C VAL A 89 -6.13 -18.40 4.07
N VAL A 90 -6.98 -17.74 3.28
CA VAL A 90 -8.37 -18.18 3.12
C VAL A 90 -8.34 -19.54 2.41
N PRO A 91 -8.83 -20.62 3.03
CA PRO A 91 -8.86 -21.95 2.41
C PRO A 91 -9.69 -21.92 1.13
N THR A 92 -9.25 -22.64 0.09
CA THR A 92 -9.93 -22.70 -1.20
C THR A 92 -11.38 -23.17 -1.07
N ASP A 93 -11.67 -24.06 -0.13
CA ASP A 93 -13.03 -24.56 0.13
C ASP A 93 -13.99 -23.42 0.52
N GLN A 94 -13.55 -22.50 1.39
CA GLN A 94 -14.36 -21.33 1.78
C GLN A 94 -14.57 -20.34 0.62
N LEU A 95 -13.62 -20.27 -0.32
CA LEU A 95 -13.80 -19.47 -1.55
C LEU A 95 -14.81 -20.14 -2.49
N LEU A 96 -14.79 -21.47 -2.58
CA LEU A 96 -15.69 -22.25 -3.42
C LEU A 96 -17.13 -22.20 -2.89
N GLU A 97 -17.33 -22.37 -1.58
CA GLU A 97 -18.64 -22.23 -0.93
C GLU A 97 -19.25 -20.85 -1.17
N ARG A 98 -18.50 -19.76 -0.93
CA ARG A 98 -18.97 -18.40 -1.22
C ARG A 98 -19.30 -18.19 -2.70
N ALA A 99 -18.51 -18.77 -3.62
CA ALA A 99 -18.79 -18.71 -5.05
C ALA A 99 -20.06 -19.48 -5.42
N GLN A 100 -20.32 -20.62 -4.77
CA GLN A 100 -21.54 -21.40 -4.95
C GLN A 100 -22.76 -20.68 -4.38
N GLU A 101 -22.66 -20.06 -3.20
CA GLU A 101 -23.73 -19.24 -2.60
C GLU A 101 -24.10 -18.04 -3.49
N LEU A 102 -23.11 -17.31 -4.01
CA LEU A 102 -23.33 -16.21 -4.94
C LEU A 102 -24.03 -16.67 -6.23
N ARG A 103 -23.67 -17.86 -6.75
CA ARG A 103 -24.32 -18.46 -7.93
C ARG A 103 -25.77 -18.85 -7.66
N GLN A 104 -26.05 -19.46 -6.52
CA GLN A 104 -27.43 -19.81 -6.15
C GLN A 104 -28.28 -18.55 -5.95
N GLN A 105 -27.73 -17.50 -5.35
CA GLN A 105 -28.41 -16.21 -5.24
C GLN A 105 -28.69 -15.59 -6.60
N SER A 106 -27.75 -15.64 -7.55
CA SER A 106 -27.99 -15.16 -8.91
C SER A 106 -29.01 -16.01 -9.67
N GLU A 107 -28.98 -17.34 -9.52
CA GLU A 107 -29.94 -18.26 -10.17
C GLU A 107 -31.36 -18.10 -9.60
N VAL A 108 -31.52 -17.78 -8.32
CA VAL A 108 -32.84 -17.48 -7.72
C VAL A 108 -33.40 -16.14 -8.21
N LEU A 109 -32.52 -15.15 -8.42
CA LEU A 109 -32.86 -13.89 -9.07
C LEU A 109 -33.22 -14.08 -10.55
N GLU A 110 -32.55 -15.00 -11.25
CA GLU A 110 -32.73 -15.31 -12.67
C GLU A 110 -33.95 -16.22 -12.92
N ALA A 111 -34.29 -17.17 -12.02
CA ALA A 111 -35.48 -18.04 -12.10
C ALA A 111 -36.80 -17.33 -11.81
N THR A 112 -36.76 -16.07 -11.36
CA THR A 112 -37.96 -15.20 -11.31
C THR A 112 -38.31 -14.64 -12.69
N GLU A 113 -37.41 -14.77 -13.67
CA GLU A 113 -37.69 -14.53 -15.08
C GLU A 113 -37.72 -15.92 -15.75
N LEU A 114 -38.80 -16.40 -16.37
CA LEU A 114 -39.26 -16.07 -17.72
C LEU A 114 -40.48 -16.98 -18.00
N PRO A 115 -41.59 -16.50 -18.57
CA PRO A 115 -41.72 -16.48 -20.04
C PRO A 115 -42.20 -15.14 -20.64
N LEU A 116 -41.70 -14.85 -21.85
CA LEU A 116 -42.22 -13.87 -22.79
C LEU A 116 -43.68 -14.22 -23.21
N GLU A 117 -44.68 -13.88 -22.40
CA GLU A 117 -46.07 -13.81 -22.87
C GLU A 117 -46.56 -12.35 -22.83
N SER A 118 -47.11 -11.93 -23.95
CA SER A 118 -47.18 -10.56 -24.44
C SER A 118 -48.40 -9.74 -23.96
N LEU A 119 -48.17 -8.40 -23.88
CA LEU A 119 -49.09 -7.23 -24.04
C LEU A 119 -49.84 -6.69 -22.79
N PRO A 120 -50.15 -5.37 -22.70
CA PRO A 120 -49.70 -4.18 -23.45
C PRO A 120 -48.96 -3.17 -22.55
N VAL A 121 -48.13 -2.29 -23.14
CA VAL A 121 -47.47 -1.15 -22.47
C VAL A 121 -48.50 -0.07 -22.06
N PRO A 122 -48.55 0.37 -20.79
CA PRO A 122 -48.84 1.75 -20.43
C PRO A 122 -47.56 2.35 -19.83
N GLY A 123 -46.93 3.23 -20.60
CA GLY A 123 -45.52 3.60 -20.44
C GLY A 123 -45.12 4.08 -19.04
N HIS A 124 -44.03 3.51 -18.54
CA HIS A 124 -43.12 4.16 -17.62
C HIS A 124 -41.70 3.94 -18.14
N ALA A 125 -40.96 5.04 -18.25
CA ALA A 125 -39.72 5.19 -18.99
C ALA A 125 -38.57 4.33 -18.45
N LEU A 126 -37.68 3.95 -19.37
CA LEU A 126 -36.40 3.29 -19.11
C LEU A 126 -35.61 4.03 -18.00
N PRO A 127 -35.00 3.33 -17.02
CA PRO A 127 -33.90 3.92 -16.27
C PRO A 127 -32.72 4.08 -17.23
N SER A 128 -32.35 5.33 -17.51
CA SER A 128 -31.23 5.69 -18.37
C SER A 128 -29.93 5.01 -17.93
N PRO A 129 -29.05 4.63 -18.87
CA PRO A 129 -27.73 4.11 -18.53
C PRO A 129 -26.92 5.17 -17.77
N LEU A 130 -26.24 4.74 -16.70
CA LEU A 130 -25.28 5.56 -15.97
C LEU A 130 -24.24 6.15 -16.94
N PRO A 131 -23.95 7.46 -16.89
CA PRO A 131 -22.99 8.08 -17.79
C PRO A 131 -21.55 7.59 -17.51
N PRO A 132 -20.69 7.53 -18.54
CA PRO A 132 -19.30 7.12 -18.38
C PRO A 132 -18.51 8.14 -17.53
N PRO A 133 -17.49 7.71 -16.76
CA PRO A 133 -16.66 8.61 -15.98
C PRO A 133 -15.88 9.58 -16.90
N PRO A 134 -15.67 10.84 -16.48
CA PRO A 134 -14.99 11.84 -17.30
C PRO A 134 -13.51 11.48 -17.49
N PRO A 135 -12.90 11.85 -18.65
CA PRO A 135 -11.49 11.64 -18.89
C PRO A 135 -10.63 12.57 -18.01
N VAL A 136 -9.60 12.01 -17.39
CA VAL A 136 -8.58 12.77 -16.65
C VAL A 136 -7.62 13.40 -17.66
N ASP A 137 -7.70 14.73 -17.83
CA ASP A 137 -6.79 15.50 -18.70
C ASP A 137 -5.48 15.81 -17.96
N ASN A 138 -4.38 15.23 -18.44
CA ASN A 138 -3.03 15.40 -17.92
C ASN A 138 -2.34 16.58 -18.63
N ARG A 139 -2.67 17.84 -18.27
CA ARG A 139 -1.93 19.02 -18.75
C ARG A 139 -1.45 19.94 -17.63
N LEU A 140 -0.14 20.11 -17.61
CA LEU A 140 0.70 20.88 -16.68
C LEU A 140 0.42 22.39 -16.77
N PRO A 141 0.49 23.17 -15.68
CA PRO A 141 0.49 24.63 -15.76
C PRO A 141 1.93 25.17 -15.96
N LEU A 142 2.06 26.14 -16.87
CA LEU A 142 3.20 27.05 -17.03
C LEU A 142 3.05 28.25 -16.08
#